data_AF-A0A7W1LZC6-F1
#
_entry.id   AF-A0A7W1LZC6-F1
#
_cell.length_a   1.000
_cell.length_b   1.000
_cell.length_c   1.000
_cell.angle_alpha   90.00
_cell.angle_beta   90.00
_cell.angle_gamma   90.00
#
_symmetry.space_group_name_H-M   'P 1'
#
loop_
_entity.id
_entity.type
_entity.pdbx_description
1 polymer ?
#
loop_
_entity_poly.entity_id
_entity_poly.type
_entity_poly.pdbx_seq_one_letter_code
_entity_poly.pdbx_strand_id
1 'polypeptide(L)'
;AYAQTHSDRVRALVLRGIFLCRPKEIRWFYQEGASAIFPDIWEQYLKVIPEDERNEMVSAYHRRLTGDDKAVQLEAARAWSVWEGSTSKLFFDAAMIDKFDEPEFALAFARIECHYFIHNAFFETDNYLIENVGKIRHIPAVIVQGRYDVVCPLMSAWELHRAWPESELHIIPDAGHSATEPGIISALIEATDKFKSSDE
;
A
#
# COMPACT_ATOMS: atom_id res chain seq x y z
N ALA A 1 -7.36 11.49 1.18
CA ALA A 1 -6.79 12.84 1.07
C ALA A 1 -7.55 13.70 0.05
N TYR A 2 -7.36 13.50 -1.27
CA TYR A 2 -7.98 14.36 -2.31
C TYR A 2 -9.49 14.60 -2.13
N ALA A 3 -10.28 13.52 -2.03
CA ALA A 3 -11.74 13.64 -1.88
C ALA A 3 -12.17 14.35 -0.58
N GLN A 4 -11.37 14.28 0.49
CA GLN A 4 -11.66 14.97 1.75
C GLN A 4 -11.38 16.48 1.67
N THR A 5 -10.51 16.90 0.75
CA THR A 5 -10.19 18.31 0.49
C THR A 5 -11.12 18.90 -0.58
N HIS A 6 -11.54 18.10 -1.56
CA HIS A 6 -12.31 18.52 -2.73
C HIS A 6 -13.52 17.61 -2.97
N SER A 7 -14.38 17.46 -1.97
CA SER A 7 -15.52 16.52 -1.99
C SER A 7 -16.48 16.76 -3.15
N ASP A 8 -16.71 18.03 -3.47
CA ASP A 8 -17.55 18.54 -4.56
C ASP A 8 -16.98 18.28 -5.97
N ARG A 9 -15.76 17.74 -6.07
CA ARG A 9 -15.13 17.32 -7.33
C ARG A 9 -15.17 15.82 -7.55
N VAL A 10 -15.75 15.06 -6.62
CA VAL A 10 -15.72 13.59 -6.63
C VAL A 10 -17.14 13.06 -6.68
N ARG A 11 -17.47 12.40 -7.79
CA ARG A 11 -18.79 11.77 -8.00
C ARG A 11 -18.94 10.46 -7.25
N ALA A 12 -17.91 9.63 -7.27
CA ALA A 12 -17.87 8.32 -6.63
C ALA A 12 -16.40 7.90 -6.38
N LEU A 13 -16.19 6.94 -5.49
CA LEU A 13 -14.87 6.38 -5.18
C LEU A 13 -14.87 4.86 -5.34
N VAL A 14 -13.99 4.35 -6.19
CA VAL A 14 -13.66 2.92 -6.26
C VAL A 14 -12.27 2.75 -5.67
N LEU A 15 -12.22 2.22 -4.45
CA LEU A 15 -11.01 2.09 -3.64
C LEU A 15 -10.58 0.63 -3.59
N ARG A 16 -9.26 0.36 -3.59
CA ARG A 16 -8.70 -1.00 -3.49
C ARG A 16 -7.44 -1.00 -2.66
N GLY A 17 -7.22 -2.06 -1.88
CA GLY A 17 -5.98 -2.23 -1.12
C GLY A 17 -5.81 -1.06 -0.15
N ILE A 18 -6.78 -0.87 0.73
CA ILE A 18 -6.89 0.33 1.57
C ILE A 18 -5.62 0.52 2.39
N PHE A 19 -4.91 1.59 2.08
CA PHE A 19 -3.77 2.06 2.83
C PHE A 19 -4.09 3.43 3.44
N LEU A 20 -3.99 3.52 4.76
CA LEU A 20 -4.31 4.74 5.51
C LEU A 20 -3.04 5.47 5.98
N CYS A 21 -1.86 4.98 5.59
CA CYS A 21 -0.54 5.51 5.92
C CYS A 21 -0.24 5.63 7.42
N ARG A 22 -0.90 4.82 8.26
CA ARG A 22 -0.75 4.92 9.71
C ARG A 22 0.52 4.19 10.16
N PRO A 23 1.16 4.60 11.27
CA PRO A 23 2.40 3.96 11.73
C PRO A 23 2.28 2.44 11.91
N LYS A 24 1.12 1.94 12.32
CA LYS A 24 0.88 0.49 12.47
C LYS A 24 0.89 -0.28 11.14
N GLU A 25 0.48 0.34 10.04
CA GLU A 25 0.50 -0.28 8.70
C GLU A 25 1.90 -0.26 8.11
N ILE A 26 2.60 0.87 8.25
CA ILE A 26 4.00 1.00 7.82
C ILE A 26 4.87 0.01 8.61
N ARG A 27 4.68 -0.08 9.93
CA ARG A 27 5.41 -1.04 10.78
C ARG A 27 5.11 -2.48 10.39
N TRP A 28 3.84 -2.81 10.11
CA TRP A 28 3.43 -4.16 9.70
C TRP A 28 4.24 -4.66 8.50
N PHE A 29 4.41 -3.81 7.48
CA PHE A 29 5.00 -4.22 6.21
C PHE A 29 6.52 -4.02 6.15
N TYR A 30 7.06 -2.97 6.79
CA TYR A 30 8.47 -2.60 6.68
C TYR A 30 9.31 -2.84 7.93
N GLN A 31 8.73 -3.35 9.02
CA GLN A 31 9.47 -3.65 10.26
C GLN A 31 9.20 -5.05 10.80
N GLU A 32 7.94 -5.39 11.07
CA GLU A 32 7.55 -6.68 11.63
C GLU A 32 6.05 -6.93 11.43
N GLY A 33 5.70 -8.07 10.83
CA GLY A 33 4.32 -8.42 10.49
C GLY A 33 4.28 -9.34 9.28
N ALA A 34 4.30 -8.74 8.08
CA ALA A 34 4.42 -9.49 6.83
C ALA A 34 5.70 -10.34 6.76
N SER A 35 6.75 -9.92 7.46
CA SER A 35 8.01 -10.67 7.63
C SER A 35 7.82 -12.08 8.23
N ALA A 36 6.78 -12.29 9.05
CA ALA A 36 6.48 -13.60 9.63
C ALA A 36 5.86 -14.57 8.60
N ILE A 37 5.33 -14.04 7.49
CA ILE A 37 4.71 -14.82 6.41
C ILE A 37 5.75 -15.15 5.34
N PHE A 38 6.69 -14.24 5.07
CA PHE A 38 7.72 -14.37 4.03
C PHE A 38 9.15 -14.22 4.60
N PRO A 39 9.57 -15.07 5.55
CA PRO A 39 10.88 -14.94 6.19
C PRO A 39 12.05 -15.08 5.20
N ASP A 40 11.91 -15.92 4.19
CA ASP A 40 12.89 -16.17 3.12
C ASP A 40 13.13 -14.95 2.23
N ILE A 41 12.09 -14.20 1.90
CA ILE A 41 12.19 -12.94 1.14
C ILE A 41 12.65 -11.81 2.07
N TRP A 42 12.14 -11.77 3.30
CA TRP A 42 12.48 -10.77 4.30
C TRP A 42 13.98 -10.75 4.63
N GLU A 43 14.65 -11.90 4.64
CA GLU A 43 16.11 -11.98 4.81
C GLU A 43 16.88 -11.15 3.76
N GLN A 44 16.39 -11.08 2.51
CA GLN A 44 17.03 -10.26 1.47
C GLN A 44 16.82 -8.76 1.72
N TYR A 45 15.64 -8.37 2.20
CA TYR A 45 15.36 -7.00 2.64
C TYR A 45 16.26 -6.60 3.83
N LEU A 46 16.46 -7.48 4.82
CA LEU A 46 17.34 -7.18 5.96
C LEU A 46 18.82 -7.06 5.58
N LYS A 47 19.27 -7.81 4.57
CA LYS A 47 20.70 -7.96 4.22
C LYS A 47 21.40 -6.65 3.88
N VAL A 48 20.68 -5.69 3.29
CA VAL A 48 21.25 -4.38 2.91
C VAL A 48 21.36 -3.39 4.09
N ILE A 49 20.81 -3.76 5.25
CA ILE A 49 20.80 -2.96 6.48
C ILE A 49 21.66 -3.62 7.57
N PRO A 50 22.65 -2.93 8.15
CA PRO A 50 23.43 -3.36 9.32
C PRO A 50 22.54 -3.69 10.51
N GLU A 51 22.94 -4.70 11.30
CA GLU A 51 22.12 -5.24 12.40
C GLU A 51 21.71 -4.19 13.45
N ASP A 52 22.57 -3.23 13.73
CA ASP A 52 22.35 -2.15 14.69
C ASP A 52 21.38 -1.06 14.20
N GLU A 53 21.07 -1.04 12.90
CA GLU A 53 20.08 -0.13 12.29
C GLU A 53 18.70 -0.80 12.08
N ARG A 54 18.57 -2.12 12.29
CA ARG A 54 17.37 -2.90 11.91
C ARG A 54 16.14 -2.68 12.79
N ASN A 55 16.27 -1.94 13.88
CA ASN A 55 15.14 -1.56 14.73
C ASN A 55 14.26 -0.46 14.10
N GLU A 56 14.78 0.27 13.11
CA GLU A 56 14.11 1.37 12.42
C GLU A 56 14.33 1.29 10.90
N MET A 57 13.79 0.23 10.29
CA MET A 57 14.09 -0.13 8.89
C MET A 57 13.77 0.97 7.89
N VAL A 58 12.60 1.63 7.99
CA VAL A 58 12.24 2.74 7.09
C VAL A 58 13.27 3.87 7.17
N SER A 59 13.69 4.25 8.38
CA SER A 59 14.73 5.27 8.59
C SER A 59 16.09 4.83 8.03
N ALA A 60 16.45 3.55 8.20
CA ALA A 60 17.70 2.98 7.70
C ALA A 60 17.76 2.93 6.17
N TYR A 61 16.65 2.59 5.52
CA TYR A 61 16.50 2.66 4.08
C TYR A 61 16.51 4.10 3.58
N HIS A 62 15.79 5.01 4.24
CA HIS A 62 15.76 6.43 3.86
C HIS A 62 17.18 7.01 3.78
N ARG A 63 18.02 6.76 4.81
CA ARG A 63 19.44 7.20 4.81
C ARG A 63 20.21 6.75 3.57
N ARG A 64 20.03 5.50 3.14
CA ARG A 64 20.70 4.92 1.97
C ARG A 64 20.14 5.49 0.67
N LEU A 65 18.82 5.60 0.58
CA LEU A 65 18.06 6.08 -0.59
C LEU A 65 18.27 7.59 -0.86
N THR A 66 18.68 8.37 0.15
CA THR A 66 18.96 9.80 0.03
C THR A 66 20.44 10.15 0.18
N GLY A 67 21.33 9.18 0.30
CA GLY A 67 22.78 9.41 0.38
C GLY A 67 23.41 9.81 -0.96
N ASP A 68 24.72 10.05 -0.96
CA ASP A 68 25.46 10.45 -2.17
C ASP A 68 25.95 9.26 -3.02
N ASP A 69 26.17 8.09 -2.39
CA ASP A 69 26.63 6.89 -3.08
C ASP A 69 25.50 6.27 -3.92
N LYS A 70 25.70 6.22 -5.24
CA LYS A 70 24.70 5.73 -6.20
C LYS A 70 24.58 4.21 -6.20
N ALA A 71 25.64 3.48 -5.88
CA ALA A 71 25.60 2.03 -5.77
C ALA A 71 24.78 1.62 -4.54
N VAL A 72 25.01 2.28 -3.40
CA VAL A 72 24.24 2.05 -2.16
C VAL A 72 22.76 2.42 -2.34
N GLN A 73 22.47 3.54 -3.02
CA GLN A 73 21.10 3.92 -3.36
C GLN A 73 20.40 2.82 -4.16
N LEU A 74 21.05 2.31 -5.20
CA LEU A 74 20.46 1.29 -6.08
C LEU A 74 20.29 -0.06 -5.39
N GLU A 75 21.27 -0.49 -4.59
CA GLU A 75 21.17 -1.73 -3.80
C GLU A 75 20.00 -1.67 -2.82
N ALA A 76 19.88 -0.58 -2.06
CA ALA A 76 18.75 -0.38 -1.17
C ALA A 76 17.42 -0.28 -1.93
N ALA A 77 17.39 0.43 -3.05
CA ALA A 77 16.18 0.57 -3.86
C ALA A 77 15.67 -0.77 -4.38
N ARG A 78 16.54 -1.63 -4.91
CA ARG A 78 16.17 -2.96 -5.39
C ARG A 78 15.67 -3.84 -4.26
N ALA A 79 16.34 -3.88 -3.11
CA ALA A 79 15.90 -4.68 -1.97
C ALA A 79 14.53 -4.24 -1.45
N TRP A 80 14.27 -2.94 -1.40
CA TRP A 80 12.96 -2.38 -1.02
C TRP A 80 11.87 -2.73 -2.03
N SER A 81 12.11 -2.48 -3.32
CA SER A 81 11.12 -2.73 -4.37
C SER A 81 10.83 -4.22 -4.54
N VAL A 82 11.85 -5.09 -4.55
CA VAL A 82 11.65 -6.53 -4.68
C VAL A 82 10.84 -7.09 -3.50
N TRP A 83 11.05 -6.60 -2.27
CA TRP A 83 10.24 -7.00 -1.12
C TRP A 83 8.73 -6.82 -1.38
N GLU A 84 8.33 -5.67 -1.92
CA GLU A 84 6.93 -5.42 -2.25
C GLU A 84 6.44 -6.17 -3.48
N GLY A 85 7.25 -6.22 -4.54
CA GLY A 85 6.92 -6.96 -5.76
C GLY A 85 6.68 -8.45 -5.49
N SER A 86 7.48 -9.06 -4.61
CA SER A 86 7.34 -10.47 -4.24
C SER A 86 6.14 -10.76 -3.35
N THR A 87 5.58 -9.78 -2.65
CA THR A 87 4.51 -9.97 -1.66
C THR A 87 3.16 -9.39 -2.10
N SER A 88 3.11 -8.76 -3.29
CA SER A 88 1.92 -8.10 -3.82
C SER A 88 0.84 -9.04 -4.36
N LYS A 89 1.14 -10.33 -4.59
CA LYS A 89 0.18 -11.32 -5.07
C LYS A 89 0.10 -12.52 -4.14
N LEU A 90 -1.06 -13.20 -4.15
CA LEU A 90 -1.27 -14.42 -3.37
C LEU A 90 -0.34 -15.54 -3.82
N PHE A 91 -0.15 -15.66 -5.13
CA PHE A 91 0.85 -16.53 -5.74
C PHE A 91 1.96 -15.68 -6.35
N PHE A 92 3.21 -16.10 -6.16
CA PHE A 92 4.37 -15.39 -6.70
C PHE A 92 4.26 -15.20 -8.22
N ASP A 93 4.68 -14.03 -8.67
CA ASP A 93 4.69 -13.65 -10.07
C ASP A 93 6.09 -13.17 -10.44
N ALA A 94 6.86 -14.02 -11.13
CA ALA A 94 8.24 -13.73 -11.51
C ALA A 94 8.34 -12.46 -12.38
N ALA A 95 7.38 -12.22 -13.28
CA ALA A 95 7.41 -11.05 -14.14
C ALA A 95 7.17 -9.75 -13.34
N MET A 96 6.34 -9.82 -12.28
CA MET A 96 6.20 -8.70 -11.35
C MET A 96 7.49 -8.46 -10.58
N ILE A 97 8.12 -9.51 -10.06
CA ILE A 97 9.38 -9.39 -9.31
C ILE A 97 10.48 -8.77 -10.19
N ASP A 98 10.65 -9.26 -11.43
CA ASP A 98 11.63 -8.74 -12.38
C ASP A 98 11.42 -7.24 -12.66
N LYS A 99 10.17 -6.81 -12.81
CA LYS A 99 9.84 -5.40 -13.00
C LYS A 99 10.22 -4.55 -11.78
N PHE A 100 9.99 -5.04 -10.57
CA PHE A 100 10.36 -4.33 -9.33
C PHE A 100 11.88 -4.30 -9.11
N ASP A 101 12.62 -5.19 -9.78
CA ASP A 101 14.09 -5.24 -9.75
C ASP A 101 14.75 -4.32 -10.80
N GLU A 102 13.97 -3.76 -11.74
CA GLU A 102 14.47 -2.84 -12.76
C GLU A 102 15.06 -1.56 -12.12
N PRO A 103 16.32 -1.18 -12.41
CA PRO A 103 17.02 -0.12 -11.69
C PRO A 103 16.31 1.25 -11.64
N GLU A 104 15.77 1.70 -12.78
CA GLU A 104 15.10 3.01 -12.87
C GLU A 104 13.78 3.01 -12.09
N PHE A 105 13.01 1.93 -12.24
CA PHE A 105 11.77 1.74 -11.50
C PHE A 105 12.05 1.67 -10.00
N ALA A 106 12.98 0.81 -9.57
CA ALA A 106 13.32 0.60 -8.17
C ALA A 106 13.77 1.91 -7.50
N LEU A 107 14.66 2.67 -8.14
CA LEU A 107 15.14 3.95 -7.60
C LEU A 107 14.01 4.97 -7.41
N ALA A 108 13.13 5.12 -8.40
CA ALA A 108 12.01 6.06 -8.28
C ALA A 108 11.01 5.58 -7.22
N PHE A 109 10.65 4.30 -7.28
CA PHE A 109 9.68 3.66 -6.38
C PHE A 109 10.11 3.77 -4.92
N ALA A 110 11.27 3.19 -4.57
CA ALA A 110 11.73 3.12 -3.19
C ALA A 110 11.98 4.52 -2.60
N ARG A 111 12.57 5.45 -3.36
CA ARG A 111 12.85 6.81 -2.87
C ARG A 111 11.58 7.58 -2.55
N ILE A 112 10.60 7.56 -3.45
CA ILE A 112 9.35 8.30 -3.25
C ILE A 112 8.56 7.66 -2.12
N GLU A 113 8.43 6.33 -2.12
CA GLU A 113 7.64 5.63 -1.13
C GLU A 113 8.20 5.82 0.29
N CYS A 114 9.50 5.54 0.47
CA CYS A 114 10.18 5.75 1.75
C CYS A 114 10.11 7.21 2.22
N HIS A 115 10.18 8.17 1.29
CA HIS A 115 10.03 9.60 1.59
C HIS A 115 8.64 9.93 2.14
N TYR A 116 7.56 9.35 1.62
CA TYR A 116 6.23 9.57 2.20
C TYR A 116 6.14 8.96 3.60
N PHE A 117 6.69 7.77 3.81
CA PHE A 117 6.59 7.08 5.11
C PHE A 117 7.35 7.78 6.23
N ILE A 118 8.57 8.26 5.96
CA ILE A 118 9.35 8.97 6.99
C ILE A 118 8.72 10.31 7.40
N HIS A 119 7.85 10.88 6.57
CA HIS A 119 7.15 12.15 6.84
C HIS A 119 5.69 11.95 7.27
N ASN A 120 5.30 10.78 7.77
CA ASN A 120 3.92 10.46 8.15
C ASN A 120 2.90 10.73 7.03
N ALA A 121 3.31 10.48 5.78
CA ALA A 121 2.58 10.85 4.56
C ALA A 121 2.09 12.33 4.54
N PHE A 122 2.78 13.21 5.27
CA PHE A 122 2.45 14.62 5.46
C PHE A 122 1.08 14.87 6.11
N PHE A 123 0.55 13.90 6.85
CA PHE A 123 -0.67 14.06 7.63
C PHE A 123 -0.39 14.66 9.01
N GLU A 124 -1.33 15.49 9.48
CA GLU A 124 -1.26 16.15 10.80
C GLU A 124 -1.40 15.15 11.95
N THR A 125 -2.10 14.03 11.72
CA THR A 125 -2.34 12.99 12.71
C THR A 125 -2.14 11.61 12.11
N ASP A 126 -1.76 10.64 12.94
CA ASP A 126 -1.56 9.24 12.55
C ASP A 126 -2.84 8.55 12.07
N ASN A 127 -4.02 9.15 12.24
CA ASN A 127 -5.30 8.58 11.84
C ASN A 127 -6.13 9.56 10.99
N TYR A 128 -5.47 10.55 10.39
CA TYR A 128 -6.07 11.68 9.69
C TYR A 128 -7.16 11.27 8.70
N LEU A 129 -6.93 10.22 7.90
CA LEU A 129 -7.88 9.79 6.88
C LEU A 129 -9.18 9.22 7.46
N ILE A 130 -9.13 8.53 8.61
CA ILE A 130 -10.35 8.07 9.29
C ILE A 130 -11.03 9.23 10.00
N GLU A 131 -10.28 10.08 10.69
CA GLU A 131 -10.80 11.24 11.41
C GLU A 131 -11.57 12.21 10.50
N ASN A 132 -11.13 12.35 9.24
CA ASN A 132 -11.72 13.23 8.25
C ASN A 132 -12.76 12.54 7.33
N VAL A 133 -13.10 11.28 7.57
CA VAL A 133 -14.00 10.53 6.68
C VAL A 133 -15.39 11.15 6.58
N GLY A 134 -15.86 11.82 7.64
CA GLY A 134 -17.15 12.53 7.66
C GLY A 134 -17.33 13.52 6.50
N LYS A 135 -16.24 14.11 5.99
CA LYS A 135 -16.26 15.03 4.85
C LYS A 135 -16.69 14.37 3.54
N ILE A 136 -16.56 13.05 3.42
CA ILE A 136 -16.81 12.30 2.17
C ILE A 136 -17.91 11.25 2.32
N ARG A 137 -18.56 11.13 3.49
CA ARG A 137 -19.55 10.07 3.73
C ARG A 137 -20.72 10.06 2.74
N HIS A 138 -21.05 11.23 2.20
CA HIS A 138 -22.11 11.41 1.20
C HIS A 138 -21.72 10.94 -0.22
N ILE A 139 -20.43 10.69 -0.47
CA ILE A 139 -19.94 10.24 -1.78
C ILE A 139 -20.16 8.72 -1.89
N PRO A 140 -20.81 8.23 -2.95
CA PRO A 140 -20.90 6.79 -3.21
C PRO A 140 -19.51 6.16 -3.29
N ALA A 141 -19.30 5.05 -2.57
CA ALA A 141 -18.00 4.40 -2.53
C ALA A 141 -18.08 2.88 -2.48
N VAL A 142 -17.19 2.23 -3.22
CA VAL A 142 -16.93 0.79 -3.17
C VAL A 142 -15.47 0.59 -2.74
N ILE A 143 -15.27 -0.32 -1.78
CA ILE A 143 -13.96 -0.74 -1.26
C ILE A 143 -13.79 -2.21 -1.63
N VAL A 144 -12.74 -2.52 -2.40
CA VAL A 144 -12.36 -3.89 -2.77
C VAL A 144 -11.07 -4.28 -2.07
N GLN A 145 -11.08 -5.36 -1.29
CA GLN A 145 -9.91 -5.77 -0.50
C GLN A 145 -9.67 -7.27 -0.63
N GLY A 146 -8.41 -7.67 -0.90
CA GLY A 146 -8.01 -9.08 -0.79
C GLY A 146 -7.99 -9.53 0.67
N ARG A 147 -8.50 -10.73 0.95
CA ARG A 147 -8.48 -11.34 2.29
C ARG A 147 -7.05 -11.54 2.81
N TYR A 148 -6.14 -11.89 1.91
CA TYR A 148 -4.74 -12.20 2.19
C TYR A 148 -3.82 -11.10 1.66
N ASP A 149 -4.31 -9.87 1.57
CA ASP A 149 -3.46 -8.70 1.31
C ASP A 149 -2.49 -8.52 2.49
N VAL A 150 -1.23 -8.88 2.28
CA VAL A 150 -0.15 -8.76 3.26
C VAL A 150 0.57 -7.42 3.20
N VAL A 151 0.35 -6.64 2.13
CA VAL A 151 0.95 -5.31 1.95
C VAL A 151 0.13 -4.30 2.73
N CYS A 152 -1.19 -4.32 2.52
CA CYS A 152 -2.17 -3.50 3.21
C CYS A 152 -3.21 -4.40 3.87
N PRO A 153 -3.00 -4.84 5.13
CA PRO A 153 -3.89 -5.81 5.76
C PRO A 153 -5.34 -5.35 5.82
N LEU A 154 -6.26 -6.31 5.67
CA LEU A 154 -7.71 -6.09 5.68
C LEU A 154 -8.21 -5.24 6.85
N MET A 155 -7.49 -5.20 7.98
CA MET A 155 -7.79 -4.33 9.11
C MET A 155 -8.05 -2.87 8.68
N SER A 156 -7.30 -2.33 7.72
CA SER A 156 -7.45 -0.93 7.29
C SER A 156 -8.73 -0.73 6.50
N ALA A 157 -9.05 -1.62 5.56
CA ALA A 157 -10.33 -1.57 4.84
C ALA A 157 -11.53 -1.76 5.77
N TRP A 158 -11.40 -2.66 6.74
CA TRP A 158 -12.43 -2.90 7.76
C TRP A 158 -12.67 -1.66 8.64
N GLU A 159 -11.61 -1.05 9.15
CA GLU A 159 -11.69 0.15 9.99
C GLU A 159 -12.23 1.36 9.20
N LEU A 160 -11.83 1.52 7.94
CA LEU A 160 -12.37 2.57 7.06
C LEU A 160 -13.88 2.36 6.81
N HIS A 161 -14.30 1.14 6.45
CA HIS A 161 -15.71 0.83 6.22
C HIS A 161 -16.56 1.05 7.50
N ARG A 162 -16.04 0.70 8.68
CA ARG A 162 -16.72 0.99 9.95
C ARG A 162 -16.88 2.49 10.22
N ALA A 163 -15.90 3.30 9.82
CA ALA A 163 -15.96 4.76 9.95
C ALA A 163 -16.80 5.41 8.83
N TRP A 164 -17.02 4.69 7.72
CA TRP A 164 -17.81 5.11 6.56
C TRP A 164 -18.89 4.07 6.22
N PRO A 165 -19.97 3.97 7.03
CA PRO A 165 -21.00 2.94 6.87
C PRO A 165 -21.74 2.95 5.51
N GLU A 166 -21.72 4.08 4.79
CA GLU A 166 -22.29 4.22 3.45
C GLU A 166 -21.44 3.55 2.35
N SER A 167 -20.19 3.19 2.63
CA SER A 167 -19.34 2.49 1.68
C SER A 167 -19.75 1.02 1.55
N GLU A 168 -19.58 0.45 0.37
CA GLU A 168 -19.76 -0.99 0.12
C GLU A 168 -18.40 -1.69 0.22
N LEU A 169 -18.28 -2.72 1.06
CA LEU A 169 -17.04 -3.47 1.25
C LEU A 169 -17.13 -4.86 0.61
N HIS A 170 -16.29 -5.10 -0.40
CA HIS A 170 -16.11 -6.39 -1.05
C HIS A 170 -14.78 -7.00 -0.59
N ILE A 171 -14.87 -8.09 0.17
CA ILE A 171 -13.68 -8.84 0.60
C ILE A 171 -13.52 -10.05 -0.30
N ILE A 172 -12.44 -10.09 -1.07
CA ILE A 172 -12.14 -11.17 -2.01
C ILE A 172 -11.44 -12.30 -1.25
N PRO A 173 -12.06 -13.49 -1.12
CA PRO A 173 -11.62 -14.51 -0.17
C PRO A 173 -10.26 -15.14 -0.51
N ASP A 174 -9.86 -15.14 -1.78
CA ASP A 174 -8.69 -15.82 -2.33
C ASP A 174 -7.78 -14.88 -3.13
N ALA A 175 -7.61 -13.64 -2.65
CA ALA A 175 -6.75 -12.64 -3.30
C ALA A 175 -5.76 -11.98 -2.33
N GLY A 176 -4.59 -11.62 -2.89
CA GLY A 176 -3.56 -10.78 -2.26
C GLY A 176 -3.82 -9.28 -2.47
N HIS A 177 -2.76 -8.50 -2.66
CA HIS A 177 -2.82 -7.04 -2.77
C HIS A 177 -3.18 -6.53 -4.17
N SER A 178 -2.60 -7.15 -5.21
CA SER A 178 -2.57 -6.63 -6.57
C SER A 178 -3.97 -6.41 -7.16
N ALA A 179 -4.15 -5.30 -7.88
CA ALA A 179 -5.37 -5.03 -8.64
C ALA A 179 -5.67 -6.09 -9.73
N THR A 180 -4.65 -6.86 -10.12
CA THR A 180 -4.74 -7.89 -11.17
C THR A 180 -5.05 -9.28 -10.62
N GLU A 181 -5.29 -9.44 -9.32
CA GLU A 181 -5.87 -10.68 -8.79
C GLU A 181 -7.24 -10.92 -9.42
N PRO A 182 -7.59 -12.15 -9.86
CA PRO A 182 -8.82 -12.41 -10.62
C PRO A 182 -10.10 -11.91 -9.94
N GLY A 183 -10.24 -12.14 -8.62
CA GLY A 183 -11.41 -11.66 -7.89
C GLY A 183 -11.41 -10.15 -7.64
N ILE A 184 -10.23 -9.52 -7.51
CA ILE A 184 -10.11 -8.07 -7.35
C ILE A 184 -10.46 -7.36 -8.66
N ILE A 185 -9.92 -7.81 -9.80
CA ILE A 185 -10.19 -7.17 -11.08
C ILE A 185 -11.68 -7.29 -11.46
N SER A 186 -12.33 -8.43 -11.17
CA SER A 186 -13.78 -8.61 -11.38
C SER A 186 -14.58 -7.59 -10.58
N ALA A 187 -14.32 -7.47 -9.28
CA ALA A 187 -15.03 -6.53 -8.40
C ALA A 187 -14.78 -5.07 -8.78
N LEU A 188 -13.57 -4.73 -9.25
CA LEU A 188 -13.26 -3.40 -9.76
C LEU A 188 -14.06 -3.07 -11.02
N ILE A 189 -14.16 -4.01 -11.97
CA ILE A 189 -14.96 -3.84 -13.19
C ILE A 189 -16.43 -3.62 -12.83
N GLU A 190 -17.00 -4.48 -11.98
CA GLU A 190 -18.38 -4.37 -11.50
C GLU A 190 -18.65 -3.00 -10.83
N ALA A 191 -17.73 -2.54 -9.97
CA ALA A 191 -17.84 -1.24 -9.32
C ALA A 191 -17.80 -0.07 -10.31
N THR A 192 -16.92 -0.14 -11.32
CA THR A 192 -16.85 0.90 -12.36
C THR A 192 -18.07 0.90 -13.28
N ASP A 193 -18.60 -0.26 -13.66
CA ASP A 193 -19.82 -0.38 -14.46
C ASP A 193 -21.05 0.12 -13.69
N LYS A 194 -21.12 -0.13 -12.38
CA LYS A 194 -22.17 0.40 -11.50
C LYS A 194 -22.21 1.94 -11.51
N PHE A 195 -21.06 2.61 -11.47
CA PHE A 195 -21.03 4.07 -11.45
C PHE A 195 -21.19 4.72 -12.83
N LYS A 196 -21.01 3.95 -13.91
CA LYS A 196 -21.24 4.40 -15.29
C LYS A 196 -22.69 4.78 -15.57
N SER A 197 -23.66 4.12 -14.94
CA SER A 197 -25.08 4.25 -15.26
C SER A 197 -25.86 5.27 -14.42
N SER A 198 -25.18 6.02 -13.55
CA SER A 198 -25.85 6.92 -12.59
C SER A 198 -26.24 8.30 -13.15
N ASP A 199 -26.31 8.46 -14.48
CA ASP A 199 -26.69 9.71 -15.19
C ASP A 199 -28.13 9.66 -15.76
N GLU A 200 -29.06 9.00 -15.05
CA GLU A 200 -30.52 9.17 -15.24
C GLU A 200 -31.14 9.81 -13.98
#